data_AF-A0A5Q0UGJ5-F1
#
_entry.id   AF-A0A5Q0UGJ5-F1
#
_cell.length_a   1.000
_cell.length_b   1.000
_cell.length_c   1.000
_cell.angle_alpha   90.00
_cell.angle_beta   90.00
_cell.angle_gamma   90.00
#
_symmetry.space_group_name_H-M   'P 1'
#
loop_
_entity.id
_entity.type
_entity.pdbx_description
1 polymer ?
#
loop_
_entity_poly.entity_id
_entity_poly.type
_entity_poly.pdbx_seq_one_letter_code
_entity_poly.pdbx_strand_id
1 'polypeptide(L)'
;MEIREITEEIKPVHLAVISIFLLGFLAGLLPVNTGYHYWDETVYLQHGEILAGESPNTFNEFDIRPPLFSLMLGAVFSLSHSIVSAHIFVAAFSAIGILLTYCLGRDLFDSKVGVGAALIYALSPLRIKMAGDIMVDALLPVLWLMTIFIFYRATQSSERRLTSFMYFFTGVSAGLAVLMKFTSLVILPILGISLLAFKSFEGFRKPKKLALDLLMDKNNYLAVIGCVFTMSPYLVWSKLTYGGFFSTFIYAWSDRGLTDPMMTYLTSLDVLIPSVFFAGSLIYILTMDADRFENFLPLIVPGFFYLIMQFVIRNKEPRFLLPAIPFAAILASAGFRNIFTDKRFYIFLILSALVFTPTISTEAGEGVLEHGTTYSSTYYPEAQTALWMRENTSEDAVLYTNFHEPILGYYSKRQIMQLPNYHSFEQLLDNYFNQSGYVYYANSTRFQNPSYEEMVSRSDFSKVKSFSGKSHLFYYSK
;
A
#
# COMPACT_ATOMS: atom_id res chain seq x y z
N MET A 1 -12.89 3.03 44.06
CA MET A 1 -12.95 2.23 42.83
C MET A 1 -11.53 2.16 42.31
N GLU A 2 -10.77 1.19 42.84
CA GLU A 2 -9.34 1.08 42.64
C GLU A 2 -9.04 0.52 41.26
N ILE A 3 -7.98 1.00 40.61
CA ILE A 3 -7.44 0.50 39.33
C ILE A 3 -7.24 -1.03 39.32
N ARG A 4 -7.20 -1.67 40.50
CA ARG A 4 -7.15 -3.13 40.69
C ARG A 4 -8.35 -3.90 40.14
N GLU A 5 -9.57 -3.35 40.18
CA GLU A 5 -10.77 -4.05 39.68
C GLU A 5 -10.86 -4.08 38.14
N ILE A 6 -10.13 -3.20 37.44
CA ILE A 6 -10.08 -3.22 35.96
C ILE A 6 -9.05 -4.24 35.44
N THR A 7 -8.13 -4.70 36.29
CA THR A 7 -7.05 -5.64 35.92
C THR A 7 -7.38 -7.14 36.14
N GLU A 8 -8.51 -7.46 36.77
CA GLU A 8 -9.08 -8.81 36.84
C GLU A 8 -9.88 -9.06 35.54
N GLU A 9 -9.34 -9.43 34.39
CA GLU A 9 -8.86 -10.77 34.04
C GLU A 9 -8.15 -10.69 32.65
N ILE A 10 -7.16 -9.81 32.48
CA ILE A 10 -6.43 -9.78 31.20
C ILE A 10 -5.54 -11.03 31.11
N LYS A 11 -6.04 -12.06 30.41
CA LYS A 11 -5.28 -13.31 30.15
C LYS A 11 -3.90 -12.97 29.55
N PRO A 12 -2.82 -13.69 29.90
CA PRO A 12 -1.47 -13.43 29.39
C PRO A 12 -1.36 -13.31 27.87
N VAL A 13 -2.20 -14.04 27.13
CA VAL A 13 -2.28 -13.97 25.67
C VAL A 13 -2.72 -12.59 25.18
N HIS A 14 -3.67 -11.93 25.84
CA HIS A 14 -4.11 -10.60 25.45
C HIS A 14 -3.01 -9.55 25.70
N LEU A 15 -2.30 -9.63 26.83
CA LEU A 15 -1.14 -8.77 27.08
C LEU A 15 -0.06 -8.95 26.01
N ALA A 16 0.21 -10.19 25.60
CA ALA A 16 1.18 -10.48 24.55
C ALA A 16 0.76 -9.84 23.21
N VAL A 17 -0.50 -10.00 22.80
CA VAL A 17 -1.00 -9.41 21.54
C VAL A 17 -0.97 -7.89 21.60
N ILE A 18 -1.38 -7.27 22.72
CA ILE A 18 -1.32 -5.82 22.90
C ILE A 18 0.13 -5.34 22.81
N SER A 19 1.07 -6.06 23.42
CA SER A 19 2.50 -5.73 23.37
C SER A 19 3.05 -5.82 21.94
N ILE A 20 2.71 -6.88 21.21
CA ILE A 20 3.10 -7.05 19.80
C ILE A 20 2.50 -5.95 18.93
N PHE A 21 1.24 -5.59 19.16
CA PHE A 21 0.58 -4.49 18.45
C PHE A 21 1.26 -3.15 18.71
N LEU A 22 1.54 -2.81 19.97
CA LEU A 22 2.20 -1.55 20.34
C LEU A 22 3.62 -1.49 19.80
N LEU A 23 4.40 -2.56 19.96
CA LEU A 23 5.76 -2.64 19.41
C LEU A 23 5.75 -2.57 17.88
N GLY A 24 4.81 -3.23 17.22
CA GLY A 24 4.65 -3.17 15.77
C GLY A 24 4.23 -1.77 15.29
N PHE A 25 3.32 -1.10 16.00
CA PHE A 25 2.96 0.29 15.72
C PHE A 25 4.18 1.20 15.85
N LEU A 26 4.90 1.13 16.97
CA LEU A 26 6.10 1.94 17.21
C LEU A 26 7.21 1.64 16.20
N ALA A 27 7.44 0.38 15.86
CA ALA A 27 8.43 0.00 14.86
C ALA A 27 8.09 0.53 13.46
N GLY A 28 6.80 0.59 13.10
CA GLY A 28 6.37 1.17 11.83
C GLY A 28 6.34 2.70 11.81
N LEU A 29 6.19 3.34 12.98
CA LEU A 29 6.15 4.79 13.10
C LEU A 29 7.54 5.43 13.29
N LEU A 30 8.43 4.76 14.03
CA LEU A 30 9.69 5.33 14.48
C LEU A 30 10.88 4.79 13.68
N PRO A 31 11.83 5.66 13.31
CA PRO A 31 11.77 7.13 13.38
C PRO A 31 10.71 7.72 12.42
N VAL A 32 10.07 8.82 12.82
CA VAL A 32 9.12 9.51 11.93
C VAL A 32 9.91 10.20 10.83
N ASN A 33 9.66 9.84 9.58
CA ASN A 33 10.27 10.48 8.42
C ASN A 33 9.61 11.85 8.18
N THR A 34 10.29 12.92 8.59
CA THR A 34 9.84 14.30 8.31
C THR A 34 10.65 14.95 7.19
N GLY A 35 11.50 14.17 6.53
CA GLY A 35 12.39 14.62 5.47
C GLY A 35 11.70 14.69 4.11
N TYR A 36 12.43 14.27 3.08
CA TYR A 36 11.93 14.29 1.71
C TYR A 36 11.13 13.03 1.39
N HIS A 37 10.00 13.22 0.72
CA HIS A 37 9.10 12.16 0.29
C HIS A 37 9.23 11.88 -1.20
N TYR A 38 9.10 10.60 -1.57
CA TYR A 38 9.22 10.16 -2.95
C TYR A 38 7.94 10.48 -3.76
N TRP A 39 7.98 10.27 -5.08
CA TRP A 39 6.89 10.60 -6.02
C TRP A 39 5.51 10.24 -5.46
N ASP A 40 5.24 8.96 -5.19
CA ASP A 40 3.92 8.49 -4.79
C ASP A 40 3.42 9.13 -3.49
N GLU A 41 4.29 9.28 -2.49
CA GLU A 41 3.95 9.91 -1.22
C GLU A 41 3.53 11.38 -1.43
N THR A 42 4.30 12.14 -2.22
CA THR A 42 3.96 13.54 -2.52
C THR A 42 2.66 13.69 -3.31
N VAL A 43 2.30 12.71 -4.14
CA VAL A 43 0.97 12.68 -4.80
C VAL A 43 -0.14 12.48 -3.76
N TYR A 44 -0.02 11.50 -2.87
CA TYR A 44 -1.04 11.23 -1.85
C TYR A 44 -1.18 12.37 -0.84
N LEU A 45 -0.08 12.99 -0.44
CA LEU A 45 -0.06 14.19 0.40
C LEU A 45 -0.81 15.34 -0.28
N GLN A 46 -0.48 15.67 -1.53
CA GLN A 46 -1.18 16.72 -2.28
C GLN A 46 -2.66 16.42 -2.44
N HIS A 47 -3.03 15.17 -2.76
CA HIS A 47 -4.44 14.81 -2.85
C HIS A 47 -5.18 14.97 -1.52
N GLY A 48 -4.56 14.58 -0.40
CA GLY A 48 -5.09 14.82 0.93
C GLY A 48 -5.28 16.31 1.20
N GLU A 49 -4.29 17.14 0.89
CA GLU A 49 -4.35 18.60 1.05
C GLU A 49 -5.46 19.23 0.20
N ILE A 50 -5.57 18.83 -1.08
CA ILE A 50 -6.61 19.31 -1.98
C ILE A 50 -8.00 18.95 -1.44
N LEU A 51 -8.19 17.72 -0.95
CA LEU A 51 -9.46 17.26 -0.40
C LEU A 51 -9.80 17.89 0.97
N ALA A 52 -8.78 18.30 1.73
CA ALA A 52 -8.94 19.07 2.96
C ALA A 52 -9.17 20.57 2.71
N GLY A 53 -8.93 21.06 1.48
CA GLY A 53 -9.05 22.47 1.12
C GLY A 53 -7.80 23.31 1.40
N GLU A 54 -6.63 22.69 1.59
CA GLU A 54 -5.43 23.27 2.23
C GLU A 54 -4.29 23.70 1.26
N SER A 55 -4.48 23.73 -0.05
CA SER A 55 -3.42 24.17 -0.99
C SER A 55 -4.01 24.55 -2.35
N PRO A 56 -3.36 25.43 -3.15
CA PRO A 56 -3.63 25.45 -4.57
C PRO A 56 -3.43 24.05 -5.15
N ASN A 57 -4.29 23.66 -6.10
CA ASN A 57 -4.15 22.41 -6.85
C ASN A 57 -2.95 22.53 -7.81
N THR A 58 -1.76 22.24 -7.30
CA THR A 58 -0.49 22.35 -8.03
C THR A 58 -0.21 21.17 -8.94
N PHE A 59 -0.64 19.99 -8.51
CA PHE A 59 -0.51 18.73 -9.23
C PHE A 59 -1.54 17.72 -8.69
N ASN A 60 -2.16 16.93 -9.56
CA ASN A 60 -3.02 15.82 -9.16
C ASN A 60 -3.05 14.70 -10.21
N GLU A 61 -3.32 13.50 -9.72
CA GLU A 61 -3.45 12.22 -10.43
C GLU A 61 -4.78 11.53 -10.04
N PHE A 62 -5.85 12.32 -9.83
CA PHE A 62 -7.17 11.79 -9.44
C PHE A 62 -7.84 10.94 -10.54
N ASP A 63 -7.37 11.08 -11.78
CA ASP A 63 -7.84 10.37 -12.96
C ASP A 63 -7.24 8.96 -13.09
N ILE A 64 -6.13 8.68 -12.41
CA ILE A 64 -5.42 7.40 -12.47
C ILE A 64 -5.38 6.68 -11.12
N ARG A 65 -5.58 7.38 -10.00
CA ARG A 65 -5.50 6.79 -8.66
C ARG A 65 -6.87 6.48 -8.04
N PRO A 66 -6.98 5.36 -7.31
CA PRO A 66 -8.12 5.08 -6.44
C PRO A 66 -8.27 6.14 -5.33
N PRO A 67 -9.50 6.47 -4.91
CA PRO A 67 -9.75 7.65 -4.08
C PRO A 67 -9.55 7.43 -2.58
N LEU A 68 -9.60 6.19 -2.07
CA LEU A 68 -9.83 5.95 -0.64
C LEU A 68 -8.71 6.51 0.23
N PHE A 69 -7.45 6.28 -0.16
CA PHE A 69 -6.32 6.77 0.65
C PHE A 69 -6.25 8.29 0.67
N SER A 70 -6.48 8.93 -0.47
CA SER A 70 -6.56 10.40 -0.56
C SER A 70 -7.69 10.95 0.32
N LEU A 71 -8.87 10.33 0.31
CA LEU A 71 -10.01 10.72 1.18
C LEU A 71 -9.68 10.55 2.66
N MET A 72 -8.98 9.47 3.02
CA MET A 72 -8.53 9.24 4.39
C MET A 72 -7.52 10.30 4.84
N LEU A 73 -6.52 10.63 4.00
CA LEU A 73 -5.56 11.69 4.29
C LEU A 73 -6.23 13.07 4.36
N GLY A 74 -7.20 13.35 3.48
CA GLY A 74 -8.00 14.58 3.54
C GLY A 74 -8.70 14.72 4.88
N ALA A 75 -9.34 13.66 5.38
CA ALA A 75 -9.97 13.66 6.70
C ALA A 75 -8.94 13.86 7.84
N VAL A 76 -7.74 13.28 7.73
CA VAL A 76 -6.66 13.49 8.71
C VAL A 76 -6.21 14.95 8.71
N PHE A 77 -6.03 15.56 7.54
CA PHE A 77 -5.58 16.94 7.41
C PHE A 77 -6.65 17.96 7.80
N SER A 78 -7.94 17.66 7.61
CA SER A 78 -9.02 18.49 8.16
C SER A 78 -9.04 18.53 9.69
N LEU A 79 -8.42 17.55 10.38
CA LEU A 79 -8.29 17.54 11.85
C LEU A 79 -6.95 18.13 12.31
N SER A 80 -5.87 17.79 11.62
CA SER A 80 -4.52 18.26 11.91
C SER A 80 -3.65 18.16 10.66
N HIS A 81 -3.44 19.28 9.98
CA HIS A 81 -2.55 19.37 8.82
C HIS A 81 -1.08 19.30 9.23
N SER A 82 -0.49 18.11 9.17
CA SER A 82 0.92 17.85 9.48
C SER A 82 1.39 16.57 8.80
N ILE A 83 2.63 16.52 8.35
CA ILE A 83 3.22 15.29 7.84
C ILE A 83 3.25 14.18 8.91
N VAL A 84 3.43 14.57 10.17
CA VAL A 84 3.47 13.65 11.31
C VAL A 84 2.11 12.98 11.53
N SER A 85 0.99 13.71 11.34
CA SER A 85 -0.34 13.13 11.49
C SER A 85 -0.62 12.07 10.41
N ALA A 86 -0.13 12.29 9.18
CA ALA A 86 -0.20 11.30 8.11
C ALA A 86 0.59 10.02 8.43
N HIS A 87 1.83 10.14 8.94
CA HIS A 87 2.62 8.96 9.36
C HIS A 87 1.97 8.21 10.52
N ILE A 88 1.50 8.93 11.56
CA ILE A 88 0.79 8.31 12.69
C ILE A 88 -0.43 7.53 12.18
N PHE A 89 -1.20 8.13 11.28
CA PHE A 89 -2.37 7.49 10.69
C PHE A 89 -2.01 6.22 9.92
N VAL A 90 -1.03 6.27 9.02
CA VAL A 90 -0.59 5.11 8.22
C VAL A 90 -0.05 4.00 9.11
N ALA A 91 0.82 4.32 10.06
CA ALA A 91 1.40 3.36 11.00
C ALA A 91 0.31 2.71 11.87
N ALA A 92 -0.64 3.50 12.38
CA ALA A 92 -1.75 3.02 13.21
C ALA A 92 -2.68 2.10 12.41
N PHE A 93 -3.07 2.51 11.19
CA PHE A 93 -3.92 1.70 10.33
C PHE A 93 -3.23 0.39 9.95
N SER A 94 -1.96 0.44 9.54
CA SER A 94 -1.16 -0.75 9.23
C SER A 94 -1.06 -1.71 10.43
N ALA A 95 -0.92 -1.19 11.65
CA ALA A 95 -0.82 -1.98 12.87
C ALA A 95 -2.12 -2.77 13.18
N ILE A 96 -3.30 -2.32 12.71
CA ILE A 96 -4.54 -3.10 12.81
C ILE A 96 -4.39 -4.47 12.12
N GLY A 97 -3.58 -4.55 11.06
CA GLY A 97 -3.26 -5.81 10.40
C GLY A 97 -2.64 -6.85 11.33
N ILE A 98 -1.89 -6.44 12.36
CA ILE A 98 -1.32 -7.35 13.37
C ILE A 98 -2.44 -8.02 14.18
N LEU A 99 -3.43 -7.24 14.60
CA LEU A 99 -4.58 -7.74 15.36
C LEU A 99 -5.45 -8.68 14.50
N LEU A 100 -5.70 -8.31 13.25
CA LEU A 100 -6.45 -9.16 12.32
C LEU A 100 -5.72 -10.46 12.00
N THR A 101 -4.38 -10.41 11.88
CA THR A 101 -3.53 -11.61 11.69
C THR A 101 -3.64 -12.54 12.90
N TYR A 102 -3.59 -12.00 14.12
CA TYR A 102 -3.85 -12.77 15.35
C TYR A 102 -5.23 -13.43 15.33
N CYS A 103 -6.28 -12.64 15.07
CA CYS A 103 -7.66 -13.12 15.09
C CYS A 103 -7.90 -14.23 14.07
N LEU A 104 -7.43 -14.05 12.82
CA LEU A 104 -7.58 -15.06 11.77
C LEU A 104 -6.76 -16.32 12.08
N GLY A 105 -5.51 -16.18 12.51
CA GLY A 105 -4.67 -17.33 12.87
C GLY A 105 -5.20 -18.10 14.08
N ARG A 106 -5.80 -17.40 15.05
CA ARG A 106 -6.47 -18.02 16.20
C ARG A 106 -7.70 -18.82 15.78
N ASP A 107 -8.54 -18.25 14.94
CA ASP A 107 -9.81 -18.87 14.54
C ASP A 107 -9.59 -20.08 13.61
N LEU A 108 -8.55 -20.05 12.76
CA LEU A 108 -8.18 -21.17 11.90
C LEU A 108 -7.43 -22.29 12.62
N PHE A 109 -6.74 -21.96 13.72
CA PHE A 109 -5.92 -22.91 14.46
C PHE A 109 -6.15 -22.77 15.97
N ASP A 110 -5.27 -22.02 16.65
CA ASP A 110 -5.35 -21.78 18.08
C ASP A 110 -4.68 -20.46 18.45
N SER A 111 -4.87 -20.03 19.71
CA SER A 111 -4.29 -18.79 20.23
C SER A 111 -2.77 -18.70 20.10
N LYS A 112 -2.04 -19.83 20.17
CA LYS A 112 -0.58 -19.82 20.07
C LYS A 112 -0.13 -19.54 18.65
N VAL A 113 -0.79 -20.15 17.67
CA VAL A 113 -0.58 -19.87 16.24
C VAL A 113 -0.91 -18.43 15.92
N GLY A 114 -2.04 -17.92 16.43
CA GLY A 114 -2.41 -16.51 16.30
C GLY A 114 -1.33 -15.55 16.83
N VAL A 115 -0.83 -15.77 18.06
CA VAL A 115 0.23 -14.92 18.64
C VAL A 115 1.51 -15.01 17.81
N GLY A 116 1.92 -16.22 17.40
CA GLY A 116 3.10 -16.40 16.56
C GLY A 116 2.96 -15.70 15.21
N ALA A 117 1.79 -15.75 14.58
CA ALA A 117 1.52 -15.10 13.31
C ALA A 117 1.56 -13.57 13.41
N ALA A 118 0.94 -13.02 14.46
CA ALA A 118 1.00 -11.59 14.75
C ALA A 118 2.44 -11.11 15.02
N LEU A 119 3.23 -11.89 15.74
CA LEU A 119 4.65 -11.59 15.98
C LEU A 119 5.45 -11.59 14.68
N ILE A 120 5.31 -12.64 13.86
CA ILE A 120 5.98 -12.77 12.56
C ILE A 120 5.60 -11.60 11.64
N TYR A 121 4.32 -11.23 11.58
CA TYR A 121 3.85 -10.11 10.76
C TYR A 121 4.32 -8.74 11.30
N ALA A 122 4.26 -8.53 12.62
CA ALA A 122 4.69 -7.28 13.25
C ALA A 122 6.17 -6.99 13.02
N LEU A 123 7.00 -8.05 13.02
CA LEU A 123 8.44 -7.97 12.78
C LEU A 123 8.84 -8.15 11.31
N SER A 124 7.86 -8.24 10.40
CA SER A 124 8.14 -8.31 8.96
C SER A 124 8.85 -7.02 8.52
N PRO A 125 10.09 -7.11 7.99
CA PRO A 125 10.83 -5.92 7.58
C PRO A 125 10.09 -5.11 6.51
N LEU A 126 9.48 -5.78 5.52
CA LEU A 126 8.69 -5.13 4.49
C LEU A 126 7.48 -4.38 5.07
N ARG A 127 6.79 -4.97 6.05
CA ARG A 127 5.67 -4.31 6.73
C ARG A 127 6.13 -3.09 7.51
N ILE A 128 7.25 -3.20 8.23
CA ILE A 128 7.81 -2.08 9.01
C ILE A 128 8.17 -0.92 8.07
N LYS A 129 8.91 -1.20 6.98
CA LYS A 129 9.26 -0.18 5.97
C LYS A 129 8.02 0.51 5.42
N MET A 130 7.06 -0.27 4.91
CA MET A 130 5.85 0.29 4.30
C MET A 130 4.98 1.03 5.30
N ALA A 131 4.92 0.62 6.57
CA ALA A 131 4.19 1.35 7.60
C ALA A 131 4.78 2.75 7.90
N GLY A 132 6.06 2.96 7.58
CA GLY A 132 6.73 4.26 7.66
C GLY A 132 6.51 5.16 6.44
N ASP A 133 6.14 4.60 5.28
CA ASP A 133 5.94 5.35 4.04
C ASP A 133 4.45 5.73 3.86
N ILE A 134 4.16 6.94 3.38
CA ILE A 134 2.76 7.40 3.17
C ILE A 134 2.20 6.81 1.88
N MET A 135 1.86 5.51 1.93
CA MET A 135 1.49 4.73 0.75
C MET A 135 0.31 3.79 0.99
N VAL A 136 -0.42 3.52 -0.09
CA VAL A 136 -1.56 2.58 -0.11
C VAL A 136 -1.15 1.15 0.28
N ASP A 137 0.07 0.75 -0.03
CA ASP A 137 0.55 -0.61 0.16
C ASP A 137 0.54 -1.02 1.64
N ALA A 138 0.78 -0.09 2.57
CA ALA A 138 0.78 -0.37 4.01
C ALA A 138 -0.61 -0.65 4.60
N LEU A 139 -1.65 -0.08 3.99
CA LEU A 139 -3.05 -0.21 4.43
C LEU A 139 -3.74 -1.40 3.76
N LEU A 140 -3.30 -1.77 2.55
CA LEU A 140 -3.97 -2.76 1.74
C LEU A 140 -4.07 -4.17 2.39
N PRO A 141 -3.03 -4.70 3.07
CA PRO A 141 -3.14 -5.97 3.78
C PRO A 141 -4.23 -5.99 4.85
N VAL A 142 -4.50 -4.85 5.49
CA VAL A 142 -5.53 -4.71 6.53
C VAL A 142 -6.91 -4.90 5.93
N LEU A 143 -7.19 -4.26 4.79
CA LEU A 143 -8.48 -4.41 4.08
C LEU A 143 -8.64 -5.82 3.51
N TRP A 144 -7.57 -6.44 3.04
CA TRP A 144 -7.58 -7.84 2.61
C TRP A 144 -7.87 -8.80 3.76
N LEU A 145 -7.14 -8.67 4.87
CA LEU A 145 -7.38 -9.45 6.09
C LEU A 145 -8.79 -9.26 6.61
N MET A 146 -9.29 -8.02 6.67
CA MET A 146 -10.64 -7.71 7.12
C MET A 146 -11.69 -8.40 6.22
N THR A 147 -11.49 -8.35 4.90
CA THR A 147 -12.37 -9.02 3.94
C THR A 147 -12.40 -10.53 4.16
N ILE A 148 -11.24 -11.18 4.22
CA ILE A 148 -11.14 -12.64 4.42
C ILE A 148 -11.62 -13.05 5.80
N PHE A 149 -11.32 -12.28 6.84
CA PHE A 149 -11.73 -12.57 8.22
C PHE A 149 -13.25 -12.49 8.37
N ILE A 150 -13.89 -11.42 7.90
CA ILE A 150 -15.36 -11.29 7.96
C ILE A 150 -16.01 -12.39 7.14
N PHE A 151 -15.48 -12.66 5.95
CA PHE A 151 -15.96 -13.71 5.07
C PHE A 151 -15.91 -15.09 5.74
N TYR A 152 -14.76 -15.46 6.31
CA TYR A 152 -14.57 -16.70 7.05
C TYR A 152 -15.53 -16.80 8.24
N ARG A 153 -15.67 -15.74 9.04
CA ARG A 153 -16.64 -15.71 10.15
C ARG A 153 -18.08 -15.89 9.69
N ALA A 154 -18.41 -15.36 8.50
CA ALA A 154 -19.73 -15.51 7.91
C ALA A 154 -20.02 -16.98 7.54
N THR A 155 -19.02 -17.73 7.04
CA THR A 155 -19.21 -19.15 6.71
C THR A 155 -19.39 -20.02 7.95
N GLN A 156 -18.75 -19.66 9.06
CA GLN A 156 -18.86 -20.41 10.32
C GLN A 156 -20.09 -20.05 11.17
N SER A 157 -20.79 -18.97 10.83
CA SER A 157 -21.94 -18.49 11.62
C SER A 157 -23.20 -19.30 11.34
N SER A 158 -23.81 -19.83 12.41
CA SER A 158 -25.11 -20.52 12.36
C SER A 158 -26.30 -19.57 12.39
N GLU A 159 -26.12 -18.32 12.83
CA GLU A 159 -27.19 -17.33 12.91
C GLU A 159 -27.41 -16.65 11.56
N ARG A 160 -28.52 -16.98 10.90
CA ARG A 160 -28.84 -16.52 9.54
C ARG A 160 -28.74 -15.00 9.35
N ARG A 161 -29.25 -14.21 10.30
CA ARG A 161 -29.26 -12.74 10.19
C ARG A 161 -27.83 -12.17 10.28
N LEU A 162 -27.06 -12.64 11.25
CA LEU A 162 -25.66 -12.26 11.41
C LEU A 162 -24.83 -12.65 10.18
N THR A 163 -25.04 -13.86 9.65
CA THR A 163 -24.39 -14.33 8.42
C THR A 163 -24.66 -13.38 7.26
N SER A 164 -25.93 -13.06 6.95
CA SER A 164 -26.26 -12.13 5.85
C SER A 164 -25.62 -10.75 6.04
N PHE A 165 -25.56 -10.25 7.27
CA PHE A 165 -24.87 -8.98 7.59
C PHE A 165 -23.36 -9.08 7.32
N MET A 166 -22.70 -10.15 7.77
CA MET A 166 -21.27 -10.36 7.53
C MET A 166 -20.95 -10.50 6.03
N TYR A 167 -21.81 -11.14 5.23
CA TYR A 167 -21.63 -11.18 3.77
C TYR A 167 -21.71 -9.78 3.15
N PHE A 168 -22.67 -8.95 3.56
CA PHE A 168 -22.72 -7.55 3.10
C PHE A 168 -21.44 -6.79 3.46
N PHE A 169 -20.96 -6.90 4.70
CA PHE A 169 -19.72 -6.24 5.15
C PHE A 169 -18.45 -6.82 4.54
N THR A 170 -18.45 -8.10 4.14
CA THR A 170 -17.39 -8.68 3.29
C THR A 170 -17.32 -7.91 1.97
N GLY A 171 -18.48 -7.67 1.36
CA GLY A 171 -18.62 -6.84 0.17
C GLY A 171 -18.10 -5.42 0.36
N VAL A 172 -18.51 -4.77 1.45
CA VAL A 172 -18.07 -3.40 1.79
C VAL A 172 -16.54 -3.35 1.92
N SER A 173 -15.96 -4.27 2.69
CA SER A 173 -14.51 -4.37 2.88
C SER A 173 -13.77 -4.61 1.56
N ALA A 174 -14.29 -5.50 0.69
CA ALA A 174 -13.74 -5.74 -0.63
C ALA A 174 -13.80 -4.49 -1.52
N GLY A 175 -14.92 -3.77 -1.51
CA GLY A 175 -15.08 -2.50 -2.23
C GLY A 175 -14.10 -1.44 -1.75
N LEU A 176 -13.88 -1.32 -0.44
CA LEU A 176 -12.84 -0.45 0.12
C LEU A 176 -11.44 -0.87 -0.34
N ALA A 177 -11.13 -2.17 -0.38
CA ALA A 177 -9.84 -2.65 -0.89
C ALA A 177 -9.61 -2.25 -2.35
N VAL A 178 -10.65 -2.31 -3.19
CA VAL A 178 -10.59 -1.85 -4.60
C VAL A 178 -10.39 -0.34 -4.68
N LEU A 179 -11.09 0.45 -3.85
CA LEU A 179 -10.92 1.89 -3.78
C LEU A 179 -9.61 2.34 -3.11
N MET A 180 -8.90 1.43 -2.41
CA MET A 180 -7.53 1.62 -1.93
C MET A 180 -6.51 1.38 -3.04
N LYS A 181 -6.68 0.28 -3.79
CA LYS A 181 -5.82 -0.10 -4.92
C LYS A 181 -6.65 -0.87 -5.96
N PHE A 182 -6.77 -0.38 -7.20
CA PHE A 182 -7.62 -1.04 -8.22
C PHE A 182 -7.21 -2.49 -8.50
N THR A 183 -5.93 -2.83 -8.34
CA THR A 183 -5.44 -4.20 -8.48
C THR A 183 -6.07 -5.17 -7.48
N SER A 184 -6.65 -4.68 -6.38
CA SER A 184 -7.41 -5.48 -5.42
C SER A 184 -8.73 -6.02 -5.95
N LEU A 185 -9.13 -5.68 -7.18
CA LEU A 185 -10.30 -6.30 -7.83
C LEU A 185 -10.18 -7.83 -7.88
N VAL A 186 -8.96 -8.38 -7.86
CA VAL A 186 -8.67 -9.82 -7.70
C VAL A 186 -9.30 -10.43 -6.44
N ILE A 187 -9.61 -9.66 -5.40
CA ILE A 187 -10.22 -10.20 -4.19
C ILE A 187 -11.60 -10.82 -4.47
N LEU A 188 -12.31 -10.35 -5.50
CA LEU A 188 -13.62 -10.88 -5.88
C LEU A 188 -13.56 -12.33 -6.40
N PRO A 189 -12.73 -12.68 -7.41
CA PRO A 189 -12.56 -14.07 -7.79
C PRO A 189 -11.93 -14.92 -6.68
N ILE A 190 -11.06 -14.36 -5.83
CA ILE A 190 -10.51 -15.08 -4.64
C ILE A 190 -11.64 -15.51 -3.70
N LEU A 191 -12.60 -14.64 -3.39
CA LEU A 191 -13.75 -14.98 -2.56
C LEU A 191 -14.63 -16.06 -3.22
N GLY A 192 -14.88 -15.94 -4.53
CA GLY A 192 -15.64 -16.94 -5.29
C GLY A 192 -14.98 -18.33 -5.29
N ILE A 193 -13.65 -18.38 -5.46
CA ILE A 193 -12.87 -19.63 -5.42
C ILE A 193 -12.83 -20.20 -3.99
N SER A 194 -12.67 -19.35 -2.98
CA SER A 194 -12.68 -19.77 -1.58
C SER A 194 -14.01 -20.44 -1.22
N LEU A 195 -15.13 -19.85 -1.63
CA LEU A 195 -16.47 -20.44 -1.49
C LEU A 195 -16.61 -21.81 -2.17
N LEU A 196 -16.11 -21.93 -3.41
CA LEU A 196 -16.10 -23.21 -4.14
C LEU A 196 -15.28 -24.26 -3.39
N ALA A 197 -14.12 -23.87 -2.87
CA ALA A 197 -13.23 -24.79 -2.17
C ALA A 197 -13.85 -25.30 -0.86
N PHE A 198 -14.45 -24.41 -0.05
CA PHE A 198 -15.15 -24.80 1.18
C PHE A 198 -16.32 -25.75 0.90
N LYS A 199 -17.22 -25.41 -0.03
CA LYS A 199 -18.40 -26.25 -0.33
C LYS A 199 -18.07 -27.55 -1.06
N SER A 200 -16.92 -27.65 -1.74
CA SER A 200 -16.47 -28.90 -2.37
C SER A 200 -15.98 -29.93 -1.34
N PHE A 201 -15.43 -29.45 -0.21
CA PHE A 201 -14.95 -30.32 0.86
C PHE A 201 -16.08 -30.90 1.71
N GLU A 202 -17.16 -30.13 1.92
CA GLU A 202 -18.37 -30.61 2.63
C GLU A 202 -19.16 -31.70 1.86
N GLY A 203 -18.81 -31.97 0.60
CA GLY A 203 -19.33 -33.10 -0.14
C GLY A 203 -18.91 -33.07 -1.60
N PHE A 204 -18.53 -34.24 -2.14
CA PHE A 204 -18.16 -34.46 -3.54
C PHE A 204 -19.32 -34.16 -4.52
N ARG A 205 -19.69 -32.89 -4.66
CA ARG A 205 -20.65 -32.41 -5.66
C ARG A 205 -19.92 -32.13 -6.97
N LYS A 206 -20.56 -32.42 -8.10
CA LYS A 206 -20.01 -32.07 -9.42
C LYS A 206 -19.79 -30.55 -9.50
N PRO A 207 -18.64 -30.07 -10.02
CA PRO A 207 -18.24 -28.66 -9.97
C PRO A 207 -19.24 -27.71 -10.62
N LYS A 208 -19.93 -28.15 -11.70
CA LYS A 208 -20.99 -27.37 -12.34
C LYS A 208 -22.17 -27.09 -11.41
N LYS A 209 -22.63 -28.10 -10.65
CA LYS A 209 -23.76 -27.95 -9.73
C LYS A 209 -23.39 -27.03 -8.56
N LEU A 210 -22.16 -27.13 -8.08
CA LEU A 210 -21.64 -26.26 -7.03
C LEU A 210 -21.54 -24.79 -7.46
N ALA A 211 -21.08 -24.53 -8.69
CA ALA A 211 -21.04 -23.18 -9.25
C ALA A 211 -22.44 -22.57 -9.38
N LEU A 212 -23.44 -23.36 -9.81
CA LEU A 212 -24.85 -22.94 -9.83
C LEU A 212 -25.39 -22.66 -8.42
N ASP A 213 -25.15 -23.55 -7.45
CA ASP A 213 -25.58 -23.36 -6.06
C ASP A 213 -24.96 -22.09 -5.44
N LEU A 214 -23.73 -21.73 -5.82
CA LEU A 214 -23.08 -20.50 -5.40
C LEU A 214 -23.67 -19.26 -6.06
N LEU A 215 -23.93 -19.30 -7.36
CA LEU A 215 -24.60 -18.20 -8.05
C LEU A 215 -25.98 -17.95 -7.47
N MET A 216 -26.70 -18.99 -7.01
CA MET A 216 -28.05 -18.87 -6.48
C MET A 216 -28.11 -18.59 -4.97
N ASP A 217 -26.97 -18.52 -4.27
CA ASP A 217 -26.93 -18.24 -2.83
C ASP A 217 -27.19 -16.75 -2.56
N LYS A 218 -28.28 -16.45 -1.84
CA LYS A 218 -28.68 -15.08 -1.49
C LYS A 218 -27.57 -14.30 -0.78
N ASN A 219 -26.74 -14.97 0.02
CA ASN A 219 -25.66 -14.30 0.76
C ASN A 219 -24.54 -13.82 -0.17
N ASN A 220 -24.25 -14.53 -1.25
CA ASN A 220 -23.23 -14.10 -2.22
C ASN A 220 -23.66 -12.80 -2.93
N TYR A 221 -24.96 -12.66 -3.22
CA TYR A 221 -25.49 -11.40 -3.74
C TYR A 221 -25.35 -10.24 -2.76
N LEU A 222 -25.47 -10.48 -1.45
CA LEU A 222 -25.27 -9.44 -0.43
C LEU A 222 -23.82 -8.94 -0.43
N ALA A 223 -22.83 -9.83 -0.61
CA ALA A 223 -21.44 -9.41 -0.77
C ALA A 223 -21.23 -8.58 -2.05
N VAL A 224 -21.83 -8.96 -3.17
CA VAL A 224 -21.79 -8.16 -4.40
C VAL A 224 -22.44 -6.79 -4.19
N ILE A 225 -23.61 -6.75 -3.54
CA ILE A 225 -24.32 -5.50 -3.23
C ILE A 225 -23.47 -4.61 -2.33
N GLY A 226 -22.84 -5.15 -1.28
CA GLY A 226 -21.94 -4.38 -0.40
C GLY A 226 -20.75 -3.78 -1.14
N CYS A 227 -20.16 -4.54 -2.06
CA CYS A 227 -19.05 -4.06 -2.90
C CYS A 227 -19.49 -2.95 -3.86
N VAL A 228 -20.58 -3.16 -4.59
CA VAL A 228 -21.14 -2.17 -5.52
C VAL A 228 -21.59 -0.92 -4.77
N PHE A 229 -22.27 -1.07 -3.63
CA PHE A 229 -22.68 0.03 -2.77
C PHE A 229 -21.48 0.92 -2.41
N THR A 230 -20.39 0.31 -1.96
CA THR A 230 -19.17 1.02 -1.56
C THR A 230 -18.49 1.72 -2.73
N MET A 231 -18.42 1.07 -3.89
CA MET A 231 -17.77 1.63 -5.09
C MET A 231 -18.65 2.69 -5.79
N SER A 232 -19.97 2.65 -5.61
CA SER A 232 -20.91 3.43 -6.41
C SER A 232 -20.70 4.95 -6.37
N PRO A 233 -20.38 5.61 -5.22
CA PRO A 233 -20.16 7.05 -5.22
C PRO A 233 -18.97 7.44 -6.10
N TYR A 234 -17.88 6.67 -6.04
CA TYR A 234 -16.71 6.89 -6.86
C TYR A 234 -16.97 6.65 -8.35
N LEU A 235 -17.68 5.57 -8.69
CA LEU A 235 -18.01 5.27 -10.09
C LEU A 235 -18.90 6.36 -10.70
N VAL A 236 -19.87 6.89 -9.93
CA VAL A 236 -20.68 8.04 -10.35
C VAL A 236 -19.80 9.28 -10.54
N TRP A 237 -18.92 9.58 -9.60
CA TRP A 237 -17.97 10.70 -9.73
C TRP A 237 -17.05 10.55 -10.96
N SER A 238 -16.53 9.35 -11.23
CA SER A 238 -15.75 9.05 -12.43
C SER A 238 -16.55 9.28 -13.71
N LYS A 239 -17.84 8.89 -13.72
CA LYS A 239 -18.73 9.11 -14.86
C LYS A 239 -18.97 10.59 -15.13
N LEU A 240 -19.20 11.37 -14.06
CA LEU A 240 -19.46 12.80 -14.16
C LEU A 240 -18.21 13.60 -14.56
N THR A 241 -17.03 13.20 -14.07
CA THR A 241 -15.77 13.94 -14.27
C THR A 241 -15.04 13.52 -15.55
N TYR A 242 -14.98 12.21 -15.84
CA TYR A 242 -14.17 11.64 -16.93
C TYR A 242 -15.01 10.94 -18.01
N GLY A 243 -16.32 11.17 -18.03
CA GLY A 243 -17.22 10.68 -19.07
C GLY A 243 -17.58 9.18 -19.00
N GLY A 244 -17.01 8.40 -18.08
CA GLY A 244 -17.26 6.96 -17.96
C GLY A 244 -17.11 6.43 -16.52
N PHE A 245 -17.92 5.43 -16.16
CA PHE A 245 -17.88 4.80 -14.82
C PHE A 245 -16.52 4.17 -14.51
N PHE A 246 -15.85 3.64 -15.53
CA PHE A 246 -14.56 2.93 -15.41
C PHE A 246 -13.42 3.66 -16.09
N SER A 247 -13.58 4.95 -16.45
CA SER A 247 -12.54 5.71 -17.18
C SER A 247 -11.21 5.68 -16.43
N THR A 248 -11.23 5.90 -15.12
CA THR A 248 -10.03 5.90 -14.27
C THR A 248 -9.39 4.52 -14.13
N PHE A 249 -10.19 3.45 -14.04
CA PHE A 249 -9.70 2.06 -14.05
C PHE A 249 -8.99 1.73 -15.36
N ILE A 250 -9.60 2.11 -16.49
CA ILE A 250 -9.05 1.86 -17.82
C ILE A 250 -7.75 2.66 -17.99
N TYR A 251 -7.75 3.93 -17.56
CA TYR A 251 -6.57 4.77 -17.65
C TYR A 251 -5.42 4.19 -16.83
N ALA A 252 -5.65 3.83 -15.57
CA ALA A 252 -4.68 3.18 -14.69
C ALA A 252 -4.15 1.84 -15.22
N TRP A 253 -4.97 1.07 -15.91
CA TRP A 253 -4.53 -0.18 -16.56
C TRP A 253 -3.75 0.07 -17.85
N SER A 254 -4.09 1.15 -18.57
CA SER A 254 -3.48 1.53 -19.83
C SER A 254 -2.15 2.25 -19.67
N ASP A 255 -1.95 2.94 -18.54
CA ASP A 255 -0.72 3.65 -18.25
C ASP A 255 0.43 2.66 -18.07
N ARG A 256 1.32 2.65 -19.07
CA ARG A 256 2.33 1.61 -19.23
C ARG A 256 3.59 2.03 -18.49
N GLY A 257 3.67 1.67 -17.22
CA GLY A 257 4.95 1.59 -16.51
C GLY A 257 5.96 0.70 -17.26
N LEU A 258 7.23 0.79 -16.86
CA LEU A 258 8.28 -0.10 -17.35
C LEU A 258 7.89 -1.57 -17.10
N THR A 259 8.28 -2.45 -18.02
CA THR A 259 8.00 -3.89 -17.87
C THR A 259 9.20 -4.55 -17.21
N ASP A 260 9.02 -4.99 -15.97
CA ASP A 260 10.07 -5.64 -15.21
C ASP A 260 10.14 -7.14 -15.52
N PRO A 261 11.36 -7.73 -15.51
CA PRO A 261 11.55 -9.17 -15.70
C PRO A 261 10.69 -10.01 -14.76
N MET A 262 10.26 -11.18 -15.22
CA MET A 262 9.51 -12.13 -14.38
C MET A 262 10.30 -12.53 -13.11
N MET A 263 11.63 -12.56 -13.22
CA MET A 263 12.54 -12.98 -12.14
C MET A 263 12.68 -11.95 -11.01
N THR A 264 12.19 -10.71 -11.16
CA THR A 264 12.38 -9.62 -10.17
C THR A 264 11.93 -10.03 -8.75
N TYR A 265 10.81 -10.75 -8.64
CA TYR A 265 10.35 -11.25 -7.34
C TYR A 265 11.21 -12.39 -6.80
N LEU A 266 11.74 -13.26 -7.68
CA LEU A 266 12.59 -14.38 -7.30
C LEU A 266 13.95 -13.92 -6.79
N THR A 267 14.51 -12.87 -7.39
CA THR A 267 15.79 -12.28 -6.98
C THR A 267 15.68 -11.43 -5.73
N SER A 268 14.47 -11.07 -5.29
CA SER A 268 14.22 -10.24 -4.10
C SER A 268 13.59 -11.04 -2.95
N LEU A 269 13.52 -12.37 -3.06
CA LEU A 269 12.81 -13.24 -2.10
C LEU A 269 13.34 -13.13 -0.67
N ASP A 270 14.66 -12.98 -0.53
CA ASP A 270 15.37 -12.80 0.72
C ASP A 270 15.01 -11.50 1.45
N VAL A 271 14.71 -10.44 0.69
CA VAL A 271 14.21 -9.15 1.21
C VAL A 271 12.71 -9.21 1.53
N LEU A 272 11.96 -9.96 0.73
CA LEU A 272 10.49 -9.98 0.72
C LEU A 272 9.87 -10.86 1.80
N ILE A 273 10.43 -12.04 1.99
CA ILE A 273 9.88 -13.09 2.84
C ILE A 273 11.08 -13.70 3.58
N PRO A 274 11.33 -13.32 4.84
CA PRO A 274 12.39 -13.93 5.64
C PRO A 274 12.30 -15.46 5.52
N SER A 275 13.43 -16.17 5.36
CA SER A 275 13.46 -17.61 5.08
C SER A 275 12.64 -18.45 6.08
N VAL A 276 12.44 -17.90 7.26
CA VAL A 276 11.56 -18.37 8.35
C VAL A 276 10.12 -18.56 7.89
N PHE A 277 9.56 -17.64 7.10
CA PHE A 277 8.22 -17.76 6.54
C PHE A 277 8.11 -18.97 5.60
N PHE A 278 9.10 -19.14 4.71
CA PHE A 278 9.14 -20.27 3.78
C PHE A 278 9.31 -21.61 4.52
N ALA A 279 10.26 -21.67 5.46
CA ALA A 279 10.51 -22.87 6.24
C ALA A 279 9.26 -23.29 7.03
N GLY A 280 8.65 -22.36 7.78
CA GLY A 280 7.44 -22.64 8.54
C GLY A 280 6.27 -23.05 7.63
N SER A 281 6.04 -22.34 6.53
CA SER A 281 4.94 -22.67 5.60
C SER A 281 5.15 -24.04 4.94
N LEU A 282 6.39 -24.37 4.56
CA LEU A 282 6.74 -25.67 4.01
C LEU A 282 6.54 -26.79 5.04
N ILE A 283 7.00 -26.58 6.28
CA ILE A 283 6.76 -27.52 7.39
C ILE A 283 5.27 -27.76 7.56
N TYR A 284 4.44 -26.70 7.56
CA TYR A 284 3.00 -26.85 7.67
C TYR A 284 2.46 -27.72 6.52
N ILE A 285 2.79 -27.41 5.27
CA ILE A 285 2.32 -28.17 4.10
C ILE A 285 2.73 -29.64 4.18
N LEU A 286 3.96 -29.93 4.60
CA LEU A 286 4.49 -31.29 4.72
C LEU A 286 3.91 -32.07 5.90
N THR A 287 3.37 -31.39 6.90
CA THR A 287 2.87 -31.99 8.15
C THR A 287 1.36 -31.84 8.32
N MET A 288 0.64 -31.18 7.41
CA MET A 288 -0.79 -30.99 7.54
C MET A 288 -1.54 -32.29 7.24
N ASP A 289 -2.44 -32.64 8.15
CA ASP A 289 -3.39 -33.72 7.92
C ASP A 289 -4.50 -33.25 6.96
N ALA A 290 -5.07 -34.19 6.20
CA ALA A 290 -6.15 -33.91 5.25
C ALA A 290 -7.36 -33.23 5.92
N ASP A 291 -7.63 -33.55 7.19
CA ASP A 291 -8.72 -32.96 7.98
C ASP A 291 -8.52 -31.47 8.28
N ARG A 292 -7.28 -30.95 8.18
CA ARG A 292 -6.96 -29.53 8.40
C ARG A 292 -6.87 -28.73 7.12
N PHE A 293 -7.16 -29.35 5.97
CA PHE A 293 -7.07 -28.70 4.67
C PHE A 293 -8.07 -27.55 4.52
N GLU A 294 -9.23 -27.62 5.18
CA GLU A 294 -10.21 -26.53 5.20
C GLU A 294 -9.65 -25.23 5.80
N ASN A 295 -8.78 -25.33 6.81
CA ASN A 295 -8.12 -24.18 7.45
C ASN A 295 -6.98 -23.61 6.58
N PHE A 296 -6.48 -24.40 5.63
CA PHE A 296 -5.46 -23.98 4.68
C PHE A 296 -6.03 -23.14 3.54
N LEU A 297 -7.27 -23.42 3.10
CA LEU A 297 -7.94 -22.75 1.98
C LEU A 297 -8.01 -21.21 2.10
N PRO A 298 -8.50 -20.63 3.21
CA PRO A 298 -8.57 -19.17 3.36
C PRO A 298 -7.20 -18.49 3.49
N LEU A 299 -6.11 -19.25 3.59
CA LEU A 299 -4.73 -18.74 3.60
C LEU A 299 -4.09 -18.86 2.21
N ILE A 300 -4.21 -20.03 1.58
CA ILE A 300 -3.56 -20.30 0.31
C ILE A 300 -4.28 -19.62 -0.85
N VAL A 301 -5.62 -19.57 -0.86
CA VAL A 301 -6.35 -19.00 -1.99
C VAL A 301 -6.05 -17.50 -2.13
N PRO A 302 -6.13 -16.66 -1.07
CA PRO A 302 -5.76 -15.26 -1.19
C PRO A 302 -4.27 -15.06 -1.47
N GLY A 303 -3.39 -15.78 -0.75
CA GLY A 303 -1.93 -15.64 -0.92
C GLY A 303 -1.46 -16.07 -2.31
N PHE A 304 -1.78 -17.28 -2.74
CA PHE A 304 -1.32 -17.86 -4.00
C PHE A 304 -1.90 -17.16 -5.23
N PHE A 305 -3.21 -16.88 -5.26
CA PHE A 305 -3.80 -16.18 -6.41
C PHE A 305 -3.29 -14.74 -6.51
N TYR A 306 -3.06 -14.07 -5.39
CA TYR A 306 -2.45 -12.76 -5.41
C TYR A 306 -1.03 -12.81 -5.97
N LEU A 307 -0.21 -13.77 -5.54
CA LEU A 307 1.13 -13.98 -6.09
C LEU A 307 1.10 -14.21 -7.61
N ILE A 308 0.19 -15.06 -8.11
CA ILE A 308 0.03 -15.29 -9.55
C ILE A 308 -0.28 -13.97 -10.28
N MET A 309 -1.19 -13.16 -9.75
CA MET A 309 -1.53 -11.87 -10.37
C MET A 309 -0.34 -10.93 -10.44
N GLN A 310 0.55 -10.94 -9.45
CA GLN A 310 1.76 -10.12 -9.49
C GLN A 310 2.71 -10.49 -10.65
N PHE A 311 2.70 -11.75 -11.12
CA PHE A 311 3.45 -12.14 -12.31
C PHE A 311 2.84 -11.59 -13.62
N VAL A 312 1.54 -11.27 -13.63
CA VAL A 312 0.84 -10.67 -14.77
C VAL A 312 1.05 -9.15 -14.84
N ILE A 313 1.26 -8.51 -13.70
CA ILE A 313 1.51 -7.06 -13.63
C ILE A 313 2.89 -6.74 -14.22
N ARG A 314 2.94 -5.71 -15.08
CA ARG A 314 4.14 -5.31 -15.81
C ARG A 314 5.20 -4.71 -14.89
N ASN A 315 4.84 -3.66 -14.15
CA ASN A 315 5.67 -3.06 -13.10
C ASN A 315 5.69 -3.98 -11.88
N LYS A 316 6.88 -4.32 -11.39
CA LYS A 316 7.05 -5.23 -10.26
C LYS A 316 7.85 -4.54 -9.19
N GLU A 317 7.24 -4.40 -8.02
CA GLU A 317 7.90 -3.83 -6.87
C GLU A 317 7.71 -4.76 -5.66
N PRO A 318 8.76 -4.96 -4.84
CA PRO A 318 8.67 -5.82 -3.66
C PRO A 318 7.45 -5.51 -2.76
N ARG A 319 7.11 -4.23 -2.59
CA ARG A 319 5.95 -3.77 -1.81
C ARG A 319 4.61 -4.34 -2.28
N PHE A 320 4.49 -4.74 -3.55
CA PHE A 320 3.25 -5.33 -4.06
C PHE A 320 2.98 -6.74 -3.56
N LEU A 321 3.87 -7.38 -2.82
CA LEU A 321 3.58 -8.66 -2.19
C LEU A 321 3.00 -8.52 -0.78
N LEU A 322 2.94 -7.30 -0.23
CA LEU A 322 2.58 -7.09 1.18
C LEU A 322 1.21 -7.71 1.56
N PRO A 323 0.15 -7.67 0.73
CA PRO A 323 -1.12 -8.33 1.05
C PRO A 323 -1.04 -9.84 1.27
N ALA A 324 -0.03 -10.54 0.74
CA ALA A 324 0.15 -11.98 0.97
C ALA A 324 0.87 -12.29 2.29
N ILE A 325 1.62 -11.34 2.85
CA ILE A 325 2.51 -11.56 4.00
C ILE A 325 1.75 -12.00 5.27
N PRO A 326 0.59 -11.44 5.65
CA PRO A 326 -0.17 -11.93 6.80
C PRO A 326 -0.57 -13.40 6.70
N PHE A 327 -0.99 -13.85 5.51
CA PHE A 327 -1.41 -15.23 5.29
C PHE A 327 -0.20 -16.18 5.38
N ALA A 328 0.94 -15.78 4.82
CA ALA A 328 2.20 -16.49 4.97
C ALA A 328 2.67 -16.53 6.44
N ALA A 329 2.48 -15.46 7.20
CA ALA A 329 2.81 -15.42 8.63
C ALA A 329 1.99 -16.43 9.44
N ILE A 330 0.69 -16.58 9.13
CA ILE A 330 -0.18 -17.57 9.76
C ILE A 330 0.29 -18.99 9.44
N LEU A 331 0.56 -19.30 8.17
CA LEU A 331 1.06 -20.61 7.75
C LEU A 331 2.41 -20.95 8.39
N ALA A 332 3.33 -19.98 8.42
CA ALA A 332 4.63 -20.16 9.04
C ALA A 332 4.51 -20.47 10.54
N SER A 333 3.68 -19.69 11.24
CA SER A 333 3.38 -19.90 12.66
C SER A 333 2.80 -21.29 12.92
N ALA A 334 1.84 -21.73 12.09
CA ALA A 334 1.23 -23.04 12.20
C ALA A 334 2.24 -24.19 11.99
N GLY A 335 3.15 -24.07 11.02
CA GLY A 335 4.16 -25.10 10.78
C GLY A 335 5.20 -25.19 11.90
N PHE A 336 5.73 -24.06 12.38
CA PHE A 336 6.65 -24.08 13.51
C PHE A 336 5.99 -24.58 14.80
N ARG A 337 4.67 -24.38 14.94
CA ARG A 337 3.91 -24.91 16.08
C ARG A 337 3.87 -26.44 16.10
N ASN A 338 3.95 -27.09 14.93
CA ASN A 338 4.04 -28.56 14.83
C ASN A 338 5.40 -29.10 15.31
N ILE A 339 6.44 -28.28 15.31
CA ILE A 339 7.79 -28.66 15.78
C ILE A 339 8.00 -28.29 17.25
N PHE A 340 7.65 -27.05 17.63
CA PHE A 340 7.93 -26.51 18.95
C PHE A 340 6.67 -26.46 19.82
N THR A 341 6.67 -27.28 20.88
CA THR A 341 5.50 -27.41 21.76
C THR A 341 5.47 -26.41 22.92
N ASP A 342 6.60 -25.78 23.24
CA ASP A 342 6.81 -24.94 24.42
C ASP A 342 7.28 -23.50 24.08
N LYS A 343 7.74 -22.77 25.10
CA LYS A 343 8.23 -21.37 25.01
C LYS A 343 9.38 -21.17 24.01
N ARG A 344 10.11 -22.23 23.62
CA ARG A 344 11.17 -22.16 22.60
C ARG A 344 10.61 -21.76 21.23
N PHE A 345 9.33 -22.01 20.97
CA PHE A 345 8.62 -21.53 19.78
C PHE A 345 8.75 -20.01 19.61
N TYR A 346 8.40 -19.24 20.64
CA TYR A 346 8.43 -17.78 20.56
C TYR A 346 9.85 -17.22 20.55
N ILE A 347 10.76 -17.82 21.32
CA ILE A 347 12.17 -17.42 21.32
C ILE A 347 12.78 -17.60 19.93
N PHE A 348 12.53 -18.74 19.29
CA PHE A 348 12.97 -19.00 17.92
C PHE A 348 12.43 -17.95 16.95
N LEU A 349 11.12 -17.64 17.01
CA LEU A 349 10.51 -16.62 16.15
C LEU A 349 11.10 -15.23 16.35
N ILE A 350 11.34 -14.81 17.61
CA ILE A 350 11.96 -13.52 17.91
C ILE A 350 13.39 -13.48 17.35
N LEU A 351 14.21 -14.49 17.66
CA LEU A 351 15.60 -14.53 17.21
C LEU A 351 15.69 -14.55 15.68
N SER A 352 14.83 -15.33 15.04
CA SER A 352 14.67 -15.35 13.59
C SER A 352 14.33 -13.96 13.06
N ALA A 353 13.30 -13.31 13.59
CA ALA A 353 12.90 -11.98 13.15
C ALA A 353 13.96 -10.89 13.39
N LEU A 354 14.73 -10.98 14.48
CA LEU A 354 15.85 -10.07 14.77
C LEU A 354 17.03 -10.25 13.82
N VAL A 355 17.24 -11.44 13.26
CA VAL A 355 18.30 -11.69 12.27
C VAL A 355 17.96 -11.08 10.90
N PHE A 356 16.67 -10.94 10.56
CA PHE A 356 16.22 -10.44 9.25
C PHE A 356 15.81 -8.96 9.23
N THR A 357 15.74 -8.29 10.38
CA THR A 357 15.43 -6.85 10.48
C THR A 357 16.55 -5.90 9.99
N PRO A 358 17.86 -6.21 10.14
CA PRO A 358 18.94 -5.29 9.74
C PRO A 358 19.13 -5.13 8.22
N THR A 359 18.54 -5.98 7.37
CA THR A 359 18.81 -5.93 5.92
C THR A 359 18.08 -4.79 5.20
N ILE A 360 16.98 -4.28 5.76
CA ILE A 360 16.17 -3.23 5.11
C ILE A 360 16.68 -1.80 5.37
N SER A 361 17.48 -1.60 6.41
CA SER A 361 18.06 -0.27 6.72
C SER A 361 19.12 0.19 5.71
N THR A 362 19.48 -0.63 4.72
CA THR A 362 20.54 -0.30 3.75
C THR A 362 20.03 0.40 2.49
N GLU A 363 18.73 0.37 2.19
CA GLU A 363 18.13 1.13 1.08
C GLU A 363 17.48 2.46 1.53
N ALA A 364 17.20 2.62 2.83
CA ALA A 364 16.83 3.91 3.39
C ALA A 364 18.11 4.76 3.50
N GLY A 365 18.41 5.49 2.42
CA GLY A 365 19.65 6.25 2.24
C GLY A 365 20.11 6.94 3.51
N GLU A 366 21.34 6.61 3.93
CA GLU A 366 22.15 7.17 5.02
C GLU A 366 21.42 8.20 5.92
N GLY A 367 20.37 7.77 6.63
CA GLY A 367 19.60 8.71 7.43
C GLY A 367 20.37 9.09 8.69
N VAL A 368 20.70 10.37 8.88
CA VAL A 368 21.26 10.84 10.16
C VAL A 368 20.09 10.95 11.14
N LEU A 369 20.17 10.17 12.22
CA LEU A 369 19.25 10.28 13.36
C LEU A 369 19.64 11.49 14.20
N GLU A 370 18.87 12.56 14.12
CA GLU A 370 18.97 13.69 15.04
C GLU A 370 17.62 13.81 15.78
N HIS A 371 17.64 13.80 17.12
CA HIS A 371 16.46 14.04 17.97
C HIS A 371 15.24 13.09 17.75
N GLY A 372 15.46 11.86 17.27
CA GLY A 372 14.39 10.88 17.04
C GLY A 372 13.67 11.00 15.69
N THR A 373 14.12 11.92 14.84
CA THR A 373 13.74 12.05 13.44
C THR A 373 14.90 11.59 12.55
N THR A 374 14.61 10.77 11.54
CA THR A 374 15.57 10.49 10.47
C THR A 374 15.41 11.55 9.39
N TYR A 375 16.48 12.29 9.16
CA TYR A 375 16.67 13.02 7.92
C TYR A 375 17.30 12.04 6.93
N SER A 376 16.59 11.62 5.87
CA SER A 376 17.26 10.99 4.74
C SER A 376 18.31 11.98 4.23
N SER A 377 19.60 11.67 4.42
CA SER A 377 20.69 12.55 3.98
C SER A 377 20.83 12.58 2.45
N THR A 378 20.02 11.78 1.74
CA THR A 378 19.85 11.87 0.30
C THR A 378 19.01 13.09 -0.05
N TYR A 379 19.62 14.27 0.06
CA TYR A 379 19.09 15.54 -0.43
C TYR A 379 18.75 15.43 -1.92
N TYR A 380 17.47 15.29 -2.26
CA TYR A 380 16.99 15.28 -3.65
C TYR A 380 17.12 16.69 -4.25
N PRO A 381 17.90 16.88 -5.35
CA PRO A 381 18.04 18.17 -6.01
C PRO A 381 16.71 18.80 -6.43
N GLU A 382 15.70 17.98 -6.71
CA GLU A 382 14.32 18.37 -7.03
C GLU A 382 13.70 19.16 -5.87
N ALA A 383 13.77 18.60 -4.67
CA ALA A 383 13.12 19.19 -3.51
C ALA A 383 13.86 20.46 -3.06
N GLN A 384 15.19 20.52 -3.22
CA GLN A 384 15.94 21.77 -3.05
C GLN A 384 15.53 22.83 -4.07
N THR A 385 15.36 22.43 -5.34
CA THR A 385 14.89 23.33 -6.39
C THR A 385 13.51 23.87 -6.05
N ALA A 386 12.60 22.99 -5.64
CA ALA A 386 11.23 23.33 -5.29
C ALA A 386 11.16 24.28 -4.08
N LEU A 387 11.90 24.00 -3.01
CA LEU A 387 11.98 24.89 -1.84
C LEU A 387 12.57 26.25 -2.20
N TRP A 388 13.64 26.28 -3.02
CA TRP A 388 14.19 27.53 -3.52
C TRP A 388 13.16 28.31 -4.32
N MET A 389 12.39 27.65 -5.21
CA MET A 389 11.31 28.31 -5.93
C MET A 389 10.24 28.87 -5.00
N ARG A 390 9.83 28.12 -3.98
CA ARG A 390 8.86 28.57 -2.98
C ARG A 390 9.27 29.89 -2.31
N GLU A 391 10.57 30.04 -2.04
CA GLU A 391 11.14 31.21 -1.35
C GLU A 391 11.47 32.38 -2.29
N ASN A 392 11.72 32.13 -3.58
CA ASN A 392 12.32 33.11 -4.49
C ASN A 392 11.46 33.46 -5.71
N THR A 393 10.29 32.84 -5.89
CA THR A 393 9.36 33.14 -6.99
C THR A 393 8.00 33.54 -6.46
N SER A 394 7.21 34.24 -7.27
CA SER A 394 5.82 34.58 -6.94
C SER A 394 4.93 33.33 -6.92
N GLU A 395 3.81 33.37 -6.20
CA GLU A 395 2.90 32.22 -6.05
C GLU A 395 2.25 31.78 -7.37
N ASP A 396 2.07 32.71 -8.30
CA ASP A 396 1.54 32.48 -9.65
C ASP A 396 2.61 32.00 -10.65
N ALA A 397 3.87 31.86 -10.22
CA ALA A 397 4.93 31.34 -11.07
C ALA A 397 4.61 29.91 -11.51
N VAL A 398 4.84 29.64 -12.79
CA VAL A 398 4.64 28.32 -13.39
C VAL A 398 5.97 27.58 -13.52
N LEU A 399 5.93 26.27 -13.27
CA LEU A 399 7.05 25.37 -13.47
C LEU A 399 6.72 24.33 -14.55
N TYR A 400 7.43 24.40 -15.66
CA TYR A 400 7.42 23.40 -16.72
C TYR A 400 8.39 22.27 -16.40
N THR A 401 7.90 21.03 -16.41
CA THR A 401 8.74 19.86 -16.23
C THR A 401 8.04 18.59 -16.69
N ASN A 402 8.82 17.58 -17.03
CA ASN A 402 8.35 16.22 -17.29
C ASN A 402 9.05 15.19 -16.39
N PHE A 403 9.70 15.65 -15.33
CA PHE A 403 10.51 14.82 -14.45
C PHE A 403 10.30 15.23 -13.00
N HIS A 404 9.81 14.28 -12.21
CA HIS A 404 9.54 14.44 -10.76
C HIS A 404 8.54 15.56 -10.43
N GLU A 405 7.53 15.73 -11.28
CA GLU A 405 6.45 16.71 -11.21
C GLU A 405 5.75 16.79 -9.84
N PRO A 406 5.37 15.67 -9.17
CA PRO A 406 4.67 15.76 -7.89
C PRO A 406 5.58 16.25 -6.76
N ILE A 407 6.86 15.88 -6.79
CA ILE A 407 7.84 16.34 -5.78
C ILE A 407 8.02 17.85 -5.92
N LEU A 408 8.22 18.31 -7.16
CA LEU A 408 8.37 19.73 -7.47
C LEU A 408 7.11 20.51 -7.10
N GLY A 409 5.92 20.01 -7.46
CA GLY A 409 4.63 20.65 -7.12
C GLY A 409 4.41 20.74 -5.61
N TYR A 410 4.64 19.65 -4.88
CA TYR A 410 4.39 19.57 -3.45
C TYR A 410 5.23 20.56 -2.65
N TYR A 411 6.55 20.59 -2.90
CA TYR A 411 7.47 21.43 -2.12
C TYR A 411 7.51 22.89 -2.60
N SER A 412 7.30 23.14 -3.89
CA SER A 412 7.33 24.51 -4.43
C SER A 412 6.04 25.27 -4.15
N LYS A 413 4.90 24.56 -4.05
CA LYS A 413 3.56 25.15 -4.02
C LYS A 413 3.36 26.09 -5.23
N ARG A 414 3.86 25.69 -6.41
CA ARG A 414 3.72 26.38 -7.68
C ARG A 414 2.95 25.52 -8.67
N GLN A 415 2.26 26.16 -9.60
CA GLN A 415 1.53 25.44 -10.65
C GLN A 415 2.51 24.67 -11.54
N ILE A 416 2.30 23.36 -11.65
CA ILE A 416 3.08 22.51 -12.54
C ILE A 416 2.42 22.42 -13.91
N MET A 417 3.19 22.71 -14.96
CA MET A 417 2.82 22.42 -16.35
C MET A 417 3.59 21.19 -16.80
N GLN A 418 2.91 20.05 -16.83
CA GLN A 418 3.53 18.79 -17.23
C GLN A 418 3.86 18.81 -18.73
N LEU A 419 5.13 18.59 -19.05
CA LEU A 419 5.59 18.47 -20.43
C LEU A 419 5.49 16.99 -20.88
N PRO A 420 5.06 16.71 -22.10
CA PRO A 420 5.01 15.34 -22.62
C PRO A 420 6.40 14.82 -22.98
N ASN A 421 6.61 13.51 -22.81
CA ASN A 421 7.92 12.87 -22.92
C ASN A 421 8.34 12.47 -24.35
N TYR A 422 7.47 12.62 -25.33
CA TYR A 422 7.64 12.10 -26.69
C TYR A 422 7.69 13.18 -27.77
N HIS A 423 7.66 14.46 -27.37
CA HIS A 423 7.74 15.60 -28.28
C HIS A 423 9.17 16.11 -28.46
N SER A 424 9.46 16.68 -29.64
CA SER A 424 10.70 17.43 -29.85
C SER A 424 10.69 18.73 -29.03
N PHE A 425 11.85 19.35 -28.83
CA PHE A 425 11.93 20.61 -28.10
C PHE A 425 11.09 21.72 -28.74
N GLU A 426 11.08 21.84 -30.07
CA GLU A 426 10.25 22.80 -30.81
C GLU A 426 8.75 22.52 -30.60
N GLN A 427 8.35 21.25 -30.65
CA GLN A 427 6.96 20.88 -30.39
C GLN A 427 6.54 21.21 -28.96
N LEU A 428 7.45 21.08 -27.99
CA LEU A 428 7.19 21.52 -26.62
C LEU A 428 6.97 23.04 -26.59
N LEU A 429 7.87 23.81 -27.21
CA LEU A 429 7.79 25.27 -27.27
C LEU A 429 6.48 25.76 -27.89
N ASP A 430 6.12 25.23 -29.05
CA ASP A 430 4.95 25.69 -29.79
C ASP A 430 3.63 25.36 -29.08
N ASN A 431 3.55 24.20 -28.43
CA ASN A 431 2.28 23.66 -27.94
C ASN A 431 2.08 23.77 -26.42
N TYR A 432 3.16 23.83 -25.63
CA TYR A 432 3.09 23.74 -24.17
C TYR A 432 3.63 24.97 -23.45
N PHE A 433 4.64 25.65 -24.01
CA PHE A 433 5.19 26.89 -23.45
C PHE A 433 4.28 28.11 -23.74
N ASN A 434 3.11 28.09 -23.11
CA ASN A 434 2.05 29.06 -23.32
C ASN A 434 2.27 30.42 -22.63
N GLN A 435 3.14 30.50 -21.62
CA GLN A 435 3.49 31.73 -20.91
C GLN A 435 4.94 31.68 -20.39
N SER A 436 5.46 32.81 -19.91
CA SER A 436 6.77 32.85 -19.25
C SER A 436 6.72 32.05 -17.94
N GLY A 437 7.81 31.35 -17.63
CA GLY A 437 7.86 30.47 -16.47
C GLY A 437 9.20 29.79 -16.28
N TYR A 438 9.30 28.95 -15.27
CA TYR A 438 10.52 28.23 -14.94
C TYR A 438 10.53 26.85 -15.58
N VAL A 439 11.71 26.35 -15.93
CA VAL A 439 11.90 25.00 -16.47
C VAL A 439 12.89 24.25 -15.61
N TYR A 440 12.45 23.11 -15.08
CA TYR A 440 13.33 22.21 -14.35
C TYR A 440 13.97 21.18 -15.29
N TYR A 441 15.29 21.06 -15.20
CA TYR A 441 16.06 20.04 -15.89
C TYR A 441 16.98 19.31 -14.90
N ALA A 442 17.06 17.99 -15.01
CA ALA A 442 17.97 17.16 -14.25
C ALA A 442 18.78 16.26 -15.18
N ASN A 443 20.09 16.15 -14.97
CA ASN A 443 20.97 15.27 -15.77
C ASN A 443 20.57 13.79 -15.65
N SER A 444 19.89 13.41 -14.56
CA SER A 444 19.37 12.06 -14.32
C SER A 444 18.04 11.78 -15.02
N THR A 445 17.44 12.78 -15.69
CA THR A 445 16.21 12.55 -16.44
C THR A 445 16.45 11.52 -17.53
N ARG A 446 15.49 10.61 -17.70
CA ARG A 446 15.50 9.63 -18.81
C ARG A 446 14.95 10.22 -20.11
N PHE A 447 14.44 11.44 -20.07
CA PHE A 447 13.76 12.09 -21.19
C PHE A 447 14.74 12.96 -21.97
N GLN A 448 14.65 12.92 -23.30
CA GLN A 448 15.56 13.67 -24.16
C GLN A 448 15.27 15.18 -24.12
N ASN A 449 13.99 15.56 -24.02
CA ASN A 449 13.53 16.95 -24.04
C ASN A 449 12.78 17.27 -22.73
N PRO A 450 12.81 18.53 -22.24
CA PRO A 450 13.57 19.65 -22.78
C PRO A 450 15.09 19.47 -22.66
N SER A 451 15.84 19.71 -23.75
CA SER A 451 17.29 19.51 -23.80
C SER A 451 18.04 20.66 -23.12
N TYR A 452 19.03 20.32 -22.29
CA TYR A 452 19.91 21.31 -21.67
C TYR A 452 20.67 22.14 -22.71
N GLU A 453 21.20 21.50 -23.76
CA GLU A 453 21.99 22.18 -24.79
C GLU A 453 21.13 23.17 -25.59
N GLU A 454 19.88 22.79 -25.89
CA GLU A 454 18.94 23.66 -26.59
C GLU A 454 18.52 24.84 -25.70
N MET A 455 18.22 24.61 -24.42
CA MET A 455 17.93 25.70 -23.48
C MET A 455 19.10 26.66 -23.27
N VAL A 456 20.35 26.19 -23.30
CA VAL A 456 21.52 27.07 -23.15
C VAL A 456 21.83 27.86 -24.43
N SER A 457 21.51 27.30 -25.61
CA SER A 457 21.83 27.94 -26.90
C SER A 457 20.83 29.00 -27.33
N ARG A 458 19.66 29.09 -26.70
CA ARG A 458 18.62 30.05 -27.06
C ARG A 458 18.56 31.24 -26.12
N SER A 459 18.18 32.40 -26.66
CA SER A 459 18.09 33.67 -25.91
C SER A 459 16.81 33.83 -25.08
N ASP A 460 15.77 33.08 -25.40
CA ASP A 460 14.49 33.04 -24.67
C ASP A 460 14.58 32.22 -23.36
N PHE A 461 15.70 31.54 -23.12
CA PHE A 461 15.99 30.85 -21.87
C PHE A 461 17.16 31.51 -21.14
N SER A 462 17.00 31.67 -19.83
CA SER A 462 18.06 32.16 -18.95
C SER A 462 18.26 31.19 -17.80
N LYS A 463 19.52 30.77 -17.57
CA LYS A 463 19.83 29.88 -16.45
C LYS A 463 19.75 30.65 -15.14
N VAL A 464 18.84 30.25 -14.26
CA VAL A 464 18.61 30.91 -12.97
C VAL A 464 19.54 30.36 -11.91
N LYS A 465 19.58 29.02 -11.76
CA LYS A 465 20.35 28.37 -10.69
C LYS A 465 20.72 26.93 -11.05
N SER A 466 21.78 26.43 -10.43
CA SER A 466 22.14 25.00 -10.46
C SER A 466 22.12 24.44 -9.05
N PHE A 467 21.63 23.22 -8.91
CA PHE A 467 21.56 22.50 -7.64
C PHE A 467 22.42 21.24 -7.74
N SER A 468 23.38 21.12 -6.83
CA SER A 468 24.31 19.99 -6.71
C SER A 468 25.05 19.61 -8.01
N GLY A 469 25.17 20.53 -8.97
CA GLY A 469 25.78 20.31 -10.29
C GLY A 469 25.05 19.30 -11.19
N LYS A 470 23.88 18.81 -10.77
CA LYS A 470 23.13 17.73 -11.44
C LYS A 470 21.76 18.16 -11.91
N SER A 471 21.21 19.24 -11.36
CA SER A 471 19.96 19.83 -11.85
C SER A 471 20.09 21.33 -12.00
N HIS A 472 19.27 21.86 -12.90
CA HIS A 472 19.33 23.23 -13.38
C HIS A 472 17.92 23.77 -13.50
N LEU A 473 17.74 25.01 -13.05
CA LEU A 473 16.52 25.77 -13.20
C LEU A 473 16.76 26.87 -14.23
N PHE A 474 15.93 26.89 -15.26
CA PHE A 474 15.92 27.93 -16.29
C PHE A 474 14.66 28.78 -16.15
N TYR A 475 14.71 30.01 -16.62
CA TYR A 475 13.55 30.87 -16.81
C TYR A 475 13.35 31.09 -18.31
N TYR A 476 12.18 30.71 -18.79
CA TYR A 476 11.70 30.91 -20.14
C TYR A 476 10.95 32.24 -20.21
N SER A 477 11.40 33.12 -21.11
CA SER A 477 10.73 34.38 -21.44
C SER A 477 10.05 34.24 -22.80
N LYS A 478 8.72 34.21 -22.79
CA LYS A 478 7.92 34.14 -24.02
C LYS A 478 8.01 35.43 -24.86
#